data_AF-G3AN41-F1
#
_entry.id   AF-G3AN41-F1
#
_cell.length_a   1.000
_cell.length_b   1.000
_cell.length_c   1.000
_cell.angle_alpha   90.00
_cell.angle_beta   90.00
_cell.angle_gamma   90.00
#
_symmetry.space_group_name_H-M   'P 1'
#
loop_
_entity.id
_entity.type
_entity.pdbx_description
1 polymer ?
#
loop_
_entity_poly.entity_id
_entity_poly.type
_entity_poly.pdbx_seq_one_letter_code
_entity_poly.pdbx_strand_id
1 'polypeptide(L)'
;MTEKYVFAITNFTKLTKLSLDVIQESTFVRTGRVPQSLYSGISQLANLTSLRVWFGGSSHDDLPHLVGKLPNLKYLDIPRITTSLPPFLQYNRMIPGVYFDDMYELRSNALYLFKSNASIKFVRINSSIFECCDGANVVSRDGISRWFDERVRYISELGV
;
A
#
# COMPACT_ATOMS: atom_id res chain seq x y z
N MET A 1 -20.82 -4.99 7.36
CA MET A 1 -19.82 -6.07 7.44
C MET A 1 -18.41 -5.52 7.72
N THR A 2 -18.01 -4.42 7.09
CA THR A 2 -16.72 -3.74 7.30
C THR A 2 -16.44 -3.32 8.76
N GLU A 3 -17.44 -2.82 9.48
CA GLU A 3 -17.26 -2.31 10.86
C GLU A 3 -16.76 -3.37 11.84
N LYS A 4 -17.16 -4.64 11.70
CA LYS A 4 -16.67 -5.74 12.53
C LYS A 4 -15.16 -5.96 12.35
N TYR A 5 -14.67 -5.87 11.12
CA TYR A 5 -13.25 -6.01 10.81
C TYR A 5 -12.45 -4.80 11.27
N VAL A 6 -12.99 -3.59 11.10
CA VAL A 6 -12.38 -2.36 11.63
C VAL A 6 -12.23 -2.47 13.14
N PHE A 7 -13.30 -2.84 13.85
CA PHE A 7 -13.30 -3.02 15.30
C PHE A 7 -12.28 -4.08 15.74
N ALA A 8 -12.20 -5.21 15.03
CA ALA A 8 -11.23 -6.26 15.32
C ALA A 8 -9.79 -5.76 15.14
N ILE A 9 -9.50 -5.04 14.05
CA ILE A 9 -8.16 -4.48 13.77
C ILE A 9 -7.76 -3.46 14.84
N THR A 10 -8.66 -2.55 15.23
CA THR A 10 -8.37 -1.50 16.23
C THR A 10 -8.09 -2.06 17.63
N ASN A 11 -8.56 -3.28 17.95
CA ASN A 11 -8.26 -3.91 19.22
C ASN A 11 -6.80 -4.39 19.33
N PHE A 12 -6.07 -4.53 18.23
CA PHE A 12 -4.66 -4.90 18.24
C PHE A 12 -3.75 -3.68 18.44
N THR A 13 -3.83 -3.05 19.61
CA THR A 13 -3.08 -1.81 19.92
C THR A 13 -1.56 -1.97 19.88
N LYS A 14 -1.05 -3.21 20.04
CA LYS A 14 0.38 -3.54 19.95
C LYS A 14 0.82 -3.97 18.55
N LEU A 15 -0.07 -3.91 17.55
CA LEU A 15 0.23 -4.36 16.20
C LEU A 15 1.32 -3.50 15.58
N THR A 16 2.45 -4.13 15.22
CA THR A 16 3.56 -3.46 14.55
C THR A 16 3.55 -3.67 13.05
N LYS A 17 2.75 -4.62 12.55
CA LYS A 17 2.71 -5.00 11.15
C LYS A 17 1.32 -5.44 10.73
N LEU A 18 0.84 -4.89 9.61
CA LEU A 18 -0.48 -5.13 9.08
C LEU A 18 -0.38 -5.39 7.58
N SER A 19 -1.02 -6.45 7.12
CA SER A 19 -1.21 -6.74 5.71
C SER A 19 -2.69 -6.94 5.47
N LEU A 20 -3.27 -6.09 4.62
CA LEU A 20 -4.68 -6.16 4.26
C LEU A 20 -4.81 -6.32 2.76
N ASP A 21 -5.67 -7.26 2.40
CA ASP A 21 -6.17 -7.43 1.06
C ASP A 21 -7.68 -7.19 1.12
N VAL A 22 -8.11 -6.07 0.54
CA VAL A 22 -9.53 -5.70 0.50
C VAL A 22 -10.01 -5.92 -0.92
N ILE A 23 -10.70 -7.03 -1.10
CA ILE A 23 -11.37 -7.40 -2.34
C ILE A 23 -12.85 -7.12 -2.17
N GLN A 24 -13.36 -6.15 -2.94
CA GLN A 24 -14.80 -6.01 -3.12
C GLN A 24 -15.19 -6.77 -4.39
N GLU A 25 -15.79 -7.94 -4.23
CA GLU A 25 -16.40 -8.66 -5.33
C GLU A 25 -17.70 -7.94 -5.73
N SER A 26 -17.67 -7.25 -6.87
CA SER A 26 -18.89 -6.90 -7.58
C SER A 26 -18.86 -7.58 -8.93
N THR A 27 -19.99 -8.14 -9.35
CA THR A 27 -20.13 -9.08 -10.47
C THR A 27 -19.69 -8.55 -11.83
N PHE A 28 -19.44 -7.23 -11.98
CA PHE A 28 -19.12 -6.65 -13.28
C PHE A 28 -18.03 -5.57 -13.28
N VAL A 29 -17.63 -5.00 -12.13
CA VAL A 29 -16.55 -3.99 -12.08
C VAL A 29 -15.80 -4.04 -10.75
N ARG A 30 -14.46 -4.16 -10.77
CA ARG A 30 -13.62 -3.91 -9.60
C ARG A 30 -13.55 -2.40 -9.37
N THR A 31 -14.61 -1.79 -8.85
CA THR A 31 -14.64 -0.39 -8.40
C THR A 31 -15.08 -0.38 -6.96
N GLY A 32 -14.24 -0.92 -6.08
CA GLY A 32 -14.46 -0.75 -4.65
C GLY A 32 -13.71 0.45 -4.16
N ARG A 33 -14.37 1.43 -3.53
CA ARG A 33 -13.64 2.41 -2.71
C ARG A 33 -13.33 1.75 -1.38
N VAL A 34 -12.12 1.98 -0.87
CA VAL A 34 -11.78 1.57 0.49
C VAL A 34 -12.72 2.30 1.45
N PRO A 35 -13.43 1.59 2.34
CA PRO A 35 -14.32 2.24 3.28
C PRO A 35 -13.54 3.21 4.18
N GLN A 36 -14.03 4.44 4.34
CA GLN A 36 -13.37 5.45 5.17
C GLN A 36 -13.21 5.02 6.63
N SER A 37 -14.11 4.16 7.12
CA SER A 37 -13.99 3.53 8.44
C SER A 37 -12.74 2.66 8.59
N LEU A 38 -12.29 2.00 7.50
CA LEU A 38 -11.04 1.23 7.51
C LEU A 38 -9.82 2.14 7.63
N TYR A 39 -9.79 3.24 6.88
CA TYR A 39 -8.74 4.26 7.02
C TYR A 39 -8.68 4.83 8.43
N SER A 40 -9.84 5.19 9.00
CA SER A 40 -9.94 5.68 10.37
C SER A 40 -9.44 4.65 11.38
N GLY A 41 -9.81 3.37 11.25
CA GLY A 41 -9.35 2.30 12.14
C GLY A 41 -7.85 2.07 12.07
N ILE A 42 -7.28 1.96 10.85
CA ILE A 42 -5.83 1.76 10.68
C ILE A 42 -5.06 2.96 11.24
N SER A 43 -5.57 4.19 11.08
CA SER A 43 -4.91 5.39 11.60
C SER A 43 -4.75 5.43 13.12
N GLN A 44 -5.48 4.59 13.87
CA GLN A 44 -5.34 4.46 15.33
C GLN A 44 -4.19 3.54 15.74
N LEU A 45 -3.61 2.78 14.81
CA LEU A 45 -2.52 1.83 15.07
C LEU A 45 -1.16 2.55 15.15
N ALA A 46 -0.96 3.37 16.18
CA ALA A 46 0.23 4.21 16.32
C ALA A 46 1.56 3.43 16.37
N ASN A 47 1.53 2.15 16.75
CA ASN A 47 2.70 1.28 16.81
C ASN A 47 3.07 0.64 15.46
N LEU A 48 2.29 0.90 14.41
CA LEU A 48 2.48 0.25 13.12
C LEU A 48 3.76 0.73 12.45
N THR A 49 4.64 -0.22 12.16
CA THR A 49 5.92 -0.01 11.48
C THR A 49 5.92 -0.50 10.04
N SER A 50 5.01 -1.42 9.71
CA SER A 50 4.90 -2.05 8.40
C SER A 50 3.43 -2.12 7.97
N LEU A 51 3.11 -1.57 6.81
CA LEU A 51 1.77 -1.60 6.25
C LEU A 51 1.84 -2.14 4.82
N ARG A 52 1.11 -3.21 4.56
CA ARG A 52 0.77 -3.65 3.21
C ARG A 52 -0.72 -3.48 3.01
N VAL A 53 -1.10 -2.77 1.97
CA VAL A 53 -2.50 -2.56 1.62
C VAL A 53 -2.70 -2.82 0.14
N TRP A 54 -3.55 -3.80 -0.16
CA TRP A 54 -4.06 -4.03 -1.50
C TRP A 54 -5.54 -3.67 -1.54
N PHE A 55 -5.87 -2.73 -2.41
CA PHE A 55 -7.23 -2.25 -2.62
C PHE A 55 -7.59 -2.50 -4.08
N GLY A 56 -8.37 -3.55 -4.33
CA GLY A 56 -8.70 -3.97 -5.69
C GLY A 56 -9.60 -2.95 -6.39
N GLY A 57 -9.06 -2.22 -7.38
CA GLY A 57 -9.86 -1.34 -8.24
C GLY A 57 -10.31 -0.02 -7.60
N SER A 58 -9.63 0.40 -6.54
CA SER A 58 -9.88 1.65 -5.81
C SER A 58 -8.94 2.76 -6.27
N SER A 59 -9.42 4.01 -6.25
CA SER A 59 -8.52 5.16 -6.19
C SER A 59 -7.78 5.18 -4.86
N HIS A 60 -6.47 5.48 -4.89
CA HIS A 60 -5.59 5.54 -3.72
C HIS A 60 -5.48 6.97 -3.15
N ASP A 61 -6.41 7.87 -3.50
CA ASP A 61 -6.36 9.30 -3.12
C ASP A 61 -6.24 9.53 -1.60
N ASP A 62 -6.82 8.64 -0.78
CA ASP A 62 -6.81 8.72 0.68
C ASP A 62 -5.58 8.05 1.33
N LEU A 63 -4.78 7.31 0.56
CA LEU A 63 -3.61 6.61 1.08
C LEU A 63 -2.55 7.55 1.69
N PRO A 64 -2.20 8.70 1.08
CA PRO A 64 -1.30 9.68 1.69
C PRO A 64 -1.81 10.19 3.04
N HIS A 65 -3.12 10.45 3.14
CA HIS A 65 -3.75 10.88 4.39
C HIS A 65 -3.69 9.80 5.48
N LEU A 66 -3.89 8.52 5.13
CA LEU A 66 -3.67 7.42 6.06
C LEU A 66 -2.21 7.35 6.51
N VAL A 67 -1.30 7.36 5.54
CA VAL A 67 0.13 7.22 5.77
C VAL A 67 0.65 8.32 6.69
N GLY A 68 0.20 9.56 6.51
CA GLY A 68 0.58 10.69 7.39
C GLY A 68 0.11 10.57 8.85
N LYS A 69 -0.85 9.69 9.14
CA LYS A 69 -1.33 9.44 10.51
C LYS A 69 -0.58 8.31 11.23
N LEU A 70 0.37 7.65 10.58
CA LEU A 70 1.10 6.50 11.13
C LEU A 70 2.54 6.89 11.50
N PRO A 71 2.79 7.45 12.70
CA PRO A 71 4.05 8.15 13.01
C PRO A 71 5.29 7.24 13.04
N ASN A 72 5.11 5.93 13.14
CA ASN A 72 6.19 4.95 13.24
C ASN A 72 6.35 4.10 11.97
N LEU A 73 5.64 4.43 10.89
CA LEU A 73 5.59 3.62 9.67
C LEU A 73 6.91 3.70 8.90
N LYS A 74 7.64 2.58 8.84
CA LYS A 74 8.94 2.47 8.15
C LYS A 74 8.83 1.81 6.79
N TYR A 75 7.92 0.86 6.64
CA TYR A 75 7.80 0.01 5.46
C TYR A 75 6.37 0.09 4.92
N LEU A 76 6.23 0.59 3.70
CA LEU A 76 4.94 0.70 3.01
C LEU A 76 4.95 -0.16 1.74
N ASP A 77 3.93 -0.98 1.59
CA ASP A 77 3.80 -1.91 0.48
C ASP A 77 2.47 -1.76 -0.22
N ILE A 78 2.53 -1.33 -1.48
CA ILE A 78 1.38 -1.07 -2.35
C ILE A 78 1.57 -1.97 -3.59
N PRO A 79 1.18 -3.25 -3.51
CA PRO A 79 1.50 -4.25 -4.52
C PRO A 79 0.82 -3.99 -5.87
N ARG A 80 -0.18 -3.09 -5.94
CA ARG A 80 -0.83 -2.71 -7.21
C ARG A 80 -1.59 -1.39 -7.09
N ILE A 81 -1.13 -0.34 -7.78
CA ILE A 81 -1.95 0.87 -8.03
C ILE A 81 -2.67 0.66 -9.37
N THR A 82 -3.97 0.40 -9.33
CA THR A 82 -4.81 0.35 -10.53
C THR A 82 -5.64 1.63 -10.60
N THR A 83 -5.04 2.76 -10.99
CA THR A 83 -5.66 3.88 -11.77
C THR A 83 -4.98 5.24 -11.53
N SER A 84 -4.38 5.85 -12.57
CA SER A 84 -4.53 7.28 -12.94
C SER A 84 -3.77 7.69 -14.23
N LEU A 85 -3.72 6.86 -15.28
CA LEU A 85 -3.22 7.33 -16.58
C LEU A 85 -4.38 7.89 -17.43
N PRO A 86 -4.21 9.05 -18.10
CA PRO A 86 -5.23 9.56 -18.99
C PRO A 86 -5.53 8.56 -20.12
N PRO A 87 -6.76 8.56 -20.68
CA PRO A 87 -7.27 7.52 -21.59
C PRO A 87 -6.36 7.14 -22.75
N PHE A 88 -5.58 8.10 -23.27
CA PHE A 88 -4.66 7.88 -24.39
C PHE A 88 -3.39 7.07 -24.04
N LEU A 89 -3.06 6.91 -22.74
CA LEU A 89 -1.95 6.05 -22.27
C LEU A 89 -2.42 4.65 -21.82
N GLN A 90 -3.72 4.39 -21.83
CA GLN A 90 -4.31 3.09 -21.44
C GLN A 90 -4.18 2.03 -22.54
N TYR A 91 -3.94 2.44 -23.79
CA TYR A 91 -3.90 1.55 -24.96
C TYR A 91 -2.71 0.57 -24.96
N ASN A 92 -1.62 0.85 -24.23
CA ASN A 92 -0.42 0.00 -24.22
C ASN A 92 -0.39 -1.07 -23.10
N ARG A 93 -1.42 -1.19 -22.26
CA ARG A 93 -1.46 -2.16 -21.14
C ARG A 93 -2.41 -3.35 -21.33
N MET A 94 -2.98 -3.55 -22.51
CA MET A 94 -3.80 -4.72 -22.83
C MET A 94 -3.01 -5.94 -23.33
N ILE A 95 -1.77 -6.13 -22.87
CA ILE A 95 -1.13 -7.47 -22.92
C ILE A 95 -1.16 -8.02 -21.49
N PRO A 96 -2.01 -9.02 -21.19
CA PRO A 96 -1.94 -9.75 -19.93
C PRO A 96 -0.50 -10.24 -19.69
N GLY A 97 0.14 -9.76 -18.63
CA GLY A 97 1.50 -10.15 -18.27
C GLY A 97 2.61 -9.13 -18.56
N VAL A 98 2.31 -7.96 -19.16
CA VAL A 98 3.31 -6.91 -19.41
C VAL A 98 2.93 -5.62 -18.67
N TYR A 99 3.61 -5.36 -17.55
CA TYR A 99 3.50 -4.11 -16.81
C TYR A 99 4.67 -3.19 -17.20
N PHE A 100 4.41 -2.19 -18.04
CA PHE A 100 5.34 -1.06 -18.18
C PHE A 100 5.05 -0.09 -17.03
N ASP A 101 5.78 -0.26 -15.95
CA ASP A 101 5.85 0.73 -14.89
C ASP A 101 6.68 1.91 -15.41
N ASP A 102 6.06 3.07 -15.61
CA ASP A 102 6.83 4.29 -15.82
C ASP A 102 7.57 4.58 -14.51
N MET A 103 8.88 4.30 -14.49
CA MET A 103 9.73 4.50 -13.32
C MET A 103 9.69 5.93 -12.81
N TYR A 104 9.45 6.92 -13.68
CA TYR A 104 9.31 8.30 -13.27
C TYR A 104 8.03 8.51 -12.47
N GLU A 105 6.89 7.96 -12.93
CA GLU A 105 5.61 8.01 -12.24
C GLU A 105 5.66 7.28 -10.89
N LEU A 106 6.21 6.06 -10.86
CA LEU A 106 6.36 5.31 -9.62
C LEU A 106 7.24 6.03 -8.60
N ARG A 107 8.36 6.61 -9.05
CA ARG A 107 9.23 7.41 -8.19
C ARG A 107 8.51 8.65 -7.66
N SER A 108 7.75 9.34 -8.50
CA SER A 108 6.95 10.49 -8.09
C SER A 108 5.93 10.13 -7.00
N ASN A 109 5.23 9.00 -7.18
CA ASN A 109 4.27 8.48 -6.20
C ASN A 109 4.95 8.08 -4.89
N ALA A 110 6.11 7.43 -4.95
CA ALA A 110 6.90 7.11 -3.76
C ALA A 110 7.34 8.37 -3.00
N LEU A 111 7.80 9.40 -3.73
CA LEU A 111 8.16 10.69 -3.14
C LEU A 111 6.96 11.37 -2.48
N TYR A 112 5.78 11.31 -3.11
CA TYR A 112 4.56 11.89 -2.57
C TYR A 112 4.11 11.23 -1.26
N LEU A 113 4.20 9.89 -1.19
CA LEU A 113 3.93 9.14 0.05
C LEU A 113 4.95 9.45 1.13
N PHE A 114 6.23 9.56 0.76
CA PHE A 114 7.28 9.94 1.70
C PHE A 114 7.10 11.36 2.26
N LYS A 115 6.71 12.32 1.42
CA LYS A 115 6.37 13.68 1.87
C LYS A 115 5.20 13.71 2.85
N SER A 116 4.28 12.76 2.72
CA SER A 116 3.15 12.61 3.64
C SER A 116 3.58 11.98 4.97
N ASN A 117 4.67 11.21 5.01
CA ASN A 117 5.23 10.64 6.22
C ASN A 117 6.75 10.41 6.12
N ALA A 118 7.51 11.33 6.73
CA ALA A 118 8.97 11.31 6.73
C ALA A 118 9.59 10.15 7.53
N SER A 119 8.80 9.37 8.28
CA SER A 119 9.30 8.18 9.00
C SER A 119 9.50 6.95 8.08
N ILE A 120 8.93 7.00 6.87
CA ILE A 120 9.05 5.93 5.88
C ILE A 120 10.50 5.81 5.41
N LYS A 121 11.00 4.57 5.42
CA LYS A 121 12.32 4.21 4.88
C LYS A 121 12.21 3.56 3.51
N PHE A 122 11.21 2.70 3.32
CA PHE A 122 11.00 2.01 2.05
C PHE A 122 9.53 2.00 1.64
N VAL A 123 9.31 2.26 0.36
CA VAL A 123 8.01 2.12 -0.30
C VAL A 123 8.16 1.13 -1.45
N ARG A 124 7.34 0.09 -1.49
CA ARG A 124 7.14 -0.68 -2.71
C ARG A 124 5.86 -0.25 -3.40
N ILE A 125 5.96 0.04 -4.69
CA ILE A 125 4.82 0.28 -5.58
C ILE A 125 4.93 -0.71 -6.74
N ASN A 126 3.89 -1.51 -6.93
CA ASN A 126 3.90 -2.66 -7.85
C ASN A 126 5.07 -3.61 -7.52
N SER A 127 6.00 -3.79 -8.46
CA SER A 127 7.22 -4.59 -8.29
C SER A 127 8.44 -3.77 -7.87
N SER A 128 8.35 -2.44 -7.86
CA SER A 128 9.49 -1.54 -7.68
C SER A 128 9.61 -1.06 -6.24
N ILE A 129 10.83 -1.10 -5.68
CA ILE A 129 11.14 -0.67 -4.32
C ILE A 129 11.91 0.65 -4.37
N PHE A 130 11.49 1.60 -3.54
CA PHE A 130 12.10 2.90 -3.39
C PHE A 130 12.57 3.08 -1.95
N GLU A 131 13.83 3.44 -1.78
CA GLU A 131 14.36 3.93 -0.50
C GLU A 131 14.15 5.44 -0.39
N CYS A 132 13.62 5.88 0.74
CA CYS A 132 13.37 7.29 1.02
C CYS A 132 14.57 7.90 1.75
N CYS A 133 15.23 8.87 1.13
CA CYS A 133 16.45 9.51 1.62
C CYS A 133 16.19 11.01 1.89
N ASP A 134 16.68 11.48 3.04
CA ASP A 134 16.91 12.91 3.34
C ASP A 134 15.71 13.86 3.07
N GLY A 135 14.48 13.40 3.29
CA GLY A 135 13.25 14.21 3.23
C GLY A 135 12.82 14.72 1.83
N ALA A 136 13.70 14.64 0.83
CA ALA A 136 13.46 15.21 -0.50
C ALA A 136 13.76 14.25 -1.66
N ASN A 137 14.32 13.07 -1.39
CA ASN A 137 14.73 12.15 -2.44
C ASN A 137 14.23 10.73 -2.19
N VAL A 138 13.99 10.02 -3.29
CA VAL A 138 13.67 8.60 -3.30
C VAL A 138 14.52 7.92 -4.37
N VAL A 139 15.14 6.80 -4.03
CA VAL A 139 16.07 6.08 -4.90
C VAL A 139 15.50 4.70 -5.19
N SER A 140 15.42 4.32 -6.47
CA SER A 140 15.04 2.96 -6.84
C SER A 140 16.09 1.98 -6.33
N ARG A 141 15.64 0.86 -5.77
CA ARG A 141 16.51 -0.20 -5.27
C ARG A 141 16.14 -1.52 -5.91
N ASP A 142 17.12 -2.10 -6.59
CA ASP A 142 17.03 -3.44 -7.17
C ASP A 142 17.67 -4.47 -6.22
N GLY A 143 17.19 -5.72 -6.29
CA GLY A 143 17.80 -6.84 -5.57
C GLY A 143 17.55 -6.89 -4.05
N ILE A 144 16.75 -5.97 -3.49
CA ILE A 144 16.40 -6.02 -2.07
C ILE A 144 15.29 -7.06 -1.84
N SER A 145 15.63 -8.14 -1.16
CA SER A 145 14.67 -9.12 -0.63
C SER A 145 14.43 -8.88 0.86
N ARG A 146 13.28 -9.34 1.40
CA ARG A 146 12.94 -9.26 2.84
C ARG A 146 12.87 -7.85 3.45
N TRP A 147 12.82 -6.80 2.63
CA TRP A 147 12.64 -5.40 3.07
C TRP A 147 11.37 -5.19 3.91
N PHE A 148 10.31 -5.96 3.63
CA PHE A 148 9.10 -5.98 4.43
C PHE A 148 9.24 -6.90 5.66
N ASP A 149 10.13 -7.89 5.64
CA ASP A 149 10.12 -9.09 6.49
C ASP A 149 11.00 -9.03 7.73
N GLU A 150 11.45 -7.85 8.18
CA GLU A 150 12.21 -7.78 9.44
C GLU A 150 11.48 -8.47 10.60
N ARG A 151 10.14 -8.64 10.56
CA ARG A 151 9.38 -9.65 11.32
C ARG A 151 8.03 -10.08 10.68
N VAL A 152 8.00 -10.88 9.59
CA VAL A 152 6.76 -11.60 9.21
C VAL A 152 6.92 -13.11 9.19
N ARG A 153 6.10 -13.76 10.02
CA ARG A 153 5.63 -15.11 9.77
C ARG A 153 4.43 -14.98 8.82
N TYR A 154 4.56 -15.51 7.62
CA TYR A 154 3.42 -15.84 6.79
C TYR A 154 2.81 -17.11 7.39
N ILE A 155 1.62 -17.01 7.98
CA ILE A 155 0.78 -18.18 8.29
C ILE A 155 -0.33 -18.15 7.25
N SER A 156 -0.19 -18.94 6.19
CA SER A 156 -1.35 -19.37 5.42
C SER A 156 -2.02 -20.49 6.20
N GLU A 157 -3.17 -20.21 6.81
CA GLU A 157 -4.11 -21.28 7.12
C GLU A 157 -4.88 -21.62 5.84
N LEU A 158 -4.28 -22.49 5.03
CA LEU A 158 -5.01 -23.43 4.18
C LEU A 158 -4.30 -24.78 4.28
N GLY A 159 -5.01 -25.73 4.91
CA GLY A 159 -4.56 -27.06 5.30
C GLY A 159 -5.13 -27.32 6.70
N VAL A 160 -6.33 -27.86 6.86
CA VAL A 160 -6.96 -29.02 6.19
C VAL A 160 -8.42 -28.74 5.87
#